data_AF-B8IDG6-F1
#
_entry.id   AF-B8IDG6-F1
#
_cell.length_a   1.000
_cell.length_b   1.000
_cell.length_c   1.000
_cell.angle_alpha   90.00
_cell.angle_beta   90.00
_cell.angle_gamma   90.00
#
_symmetry.space_group_name_H-M   'P 1'
#
loop_
_entity.id
_entity.type
_entity.pdbx_description
1 polymer ?
#
loop_
_entity_poly.entity_id
_entity_poly.type
_entity_poly.pdbx_seq_one_letter_code
_entity_poly.pdbx_strand_id
1 'polypeptide(L)' 'MVQVTNRARGARLFWVRGEAAPRRLGPGESADLDLLDRDDPLLRAWEAAGEVVIADAPAPRRRPRMREV' A
#
# COMPACT_ATOMS: atom_id res chain seq x y z
N MET A 1 -3.15 -8.14 -0.33
CA MET A 1 -2.46 -7.10 0.47
C MET A 1 -1.04 -6.87 -0.04
N VAL A 2 -0.71 -5.61 -0.34
CA VAL A 2 0.59 -5.15 -0.83
C VAL A 2 1.03 -3.94 -0.02
N GLN A 3 2.33 -3.72 0.13
CA GLN A 3 2.84 -2.49 0.72
C GLN A 3 3.00 -1.44 -0.38
N VAL A 4 2.29 -0.33 -0.24
CA VAL A 4 2.33 0.78 -1.19
C VAL A 4 3.02 1.98 -0.55
N THR A 5 4.03 2.52 -1.21
CA THR A 5 4.73 3.76 -0.81
C THR A 5 4.48 4.86 -1.83
N ASN A 6 3.97 6.00 -1.40
CA ASN A 6 3.81 7.18 -2.27
C ASN A 6 5.16 7.93 -2.40
N ARG A 7 5.66 8.07 -3.63
CA ARG A 7 6.87 8.83 -3.99
C ARG A 7 6.56 10.12 -4.75
N ALA A 8 5.30 10.37 -5.12
CA ALA A 8 4.89 11.61 -5.75
C ALA A 8 5.09 12.80 -4.80
N ARG A 9 5.24 14.00 -5.37
CA ARG A 9 5.26 15.26 -4.62
C ARG A 9 3.92 15.58 -3.93
N GLY A 10 2.83 14.96 -4.39
CA GLY A 10 1.47 15.16 -3.90
C GLY A 10 0.87 13.91 -3.25
N ALA A 11 -0.26 14.09 -2.57
CA ALA A 11 -0.99 12.98 -2.01
C ALA A 11 -1.66 12.12 -3.09
N ARG A 12 -1.77 10.82 -2.83
CA ARG A 12 -2.47 9.86 -3.69
C ARG A 12 -3.61 9.20 -2.92
N LEU A 13 -4.71 8.92 -3.61
CA LEU A 13 -5.86 8.23 -3.07
C LEU A 13 -5.88 6.81 -3.61
N PHE A 14 -6.11 5.83 -2.73
CA PHE A 14 -6.15 4.41 -3.06
C PHE A 14 -7.49 3.83 -2.62
N TRP A 15 -8.18 3.18 -3.55
CA TRP A 15 -9.39 2.42 -3.24
C TRP A 15 -9.01 1.07 -2.65
N VAL A 16 -9.33 0.90 -1.37
CA VAL A 16 -9.01 -0.30 -0.60
C VAL A 16 -10.26 -1.18 -0.53
N ARG A 17 -10.10 -2.47 -0.80
CA ARG A 17 -11.16 -3.46 -0.75
C ARG A 17 -11.75 -3.51 0.66
N GLY A 18 -13.08 -3.40 0.75
CA GLY A 18 -13.82 -3.45 2.01
C GLY A 18 -13.87 -2.13 2.78
N GLU A 19 -13.18 -1.09 2.33
CA GLU A 19 -13.26 0.25 2.91
C GLU A 19 -14.35 1.08 2.22
N ALA A 20 -15.09 1.87 3.01
CA ALA A 20 -16.17 2.72 2.49
C ALA A 20 -15.65 4.02 1.84
N ALA A 21 -14.38 4.35 2.04
CA ALA A 21 -13.74 5.56 1.54
C ALA A 21 -12.30 5.26 1.07
N PRO A 22 -11.77 6.02 0.11
CA PRO A 22 -10.40 5.81 -0.36
C PRO A 22 -9.42 6.24 0.72
N ARG A 23 -8.31 5.50 0.84
CA ARG A 23 -7.23 5.85 1.75
C ARG A 23 -6.30 6.86 1.09
N ARG A 24 -5.98 7.93 1.81
CA ARG A 24 -5.02 8.93 1.37
C ARG A 24 -3.63 8.61 1.90
N LEU A 25 -2.63 8.61 1.02
CA LEU A 25 -1.20 8.57 1.38
C LEU A 25 -0.52 9.86 0.95
N GLY A 26 0.13 10.55 1.89
CA GLY A 26 1.00 11.69 1.64
C GLY A 26 2.36 11.30 1.05
N PRO A 27 3.17 12.27 0.59
CA PRO A 27 4.51 12.00 0.08
C PRO A 27 5.39 11.28 1.10
N GLY A 28 6.01 10.17 0.69
CA GLY A 28 6.87 9.32 1.53
C GLY A 28 6.12 8.33 2.42
N GLU A 29 4.81 8.45 2.57
CA GLU A 29 4.02 7.54 3.40
C GLU A 29 3.91 6.15 2.76
N SER A 30 3.90 5.14 3.62
CA SER A 30 3.71 3.75 3.22
C SER A 30 2.56 3.12 4.01
N ALA A 31 1.78 2.26 3.35
CA ALA A 31 0.73 1.49 4.00
C ALA A 31 0.56 0.12 3.35
N ASP A 32 0.20 -0.86 4.15
CA ASP A 32 -0.27 -2.15 3.65
C ASP A 32 -1.73 -1.99 3.22
N LEU A 33 -1.99 -2.14 1.92
CA LEU A 33 -3.29 -1.93 1.30
C LEU A 33 -3.75 -3.23 0.65
N ASP A 34 -5.03 -3.56 0.84
CA ASP A 34 -5.70 -4.53 -0.02
C ASP A 34 -6.37 -3.79 -1.17
N LEU A 35 -5.65 -3.61 -2.28
CA LEU A 35 -6.15 -2.82 -3.40
C LEU A 35 -7.40 -3.44 -4.02
N LEU A 36 -8.37 -2.59 -4.37
CA LEU A 36 -9.59 -3.04 -5.04
C LEU A 36 -9.27 -3.67 -6.41
N ASP A 37 -8.34 -3.07 -7.14
CA ASP A 37 -7.77 -3.59 -8.39
C ASP A 37 -6.26 -3.25 -8.45
N ARG A 38 -5.41 -4.28 -8.61
CA ARG A 38 -3.94 -4.11 -8.71
C ARG A 38 -3.51 -3.82 -10.14
N ASP A 39 -4.32 -4.18 -11.12
CA ASP A 39 -4.03 -4.00 -12.55
C ASP A 39 -4.68 -2.74 -13.12
N ASP A 40 -5.17 -1.86 -12.23
CA ASP A 40 -5.69 -0.54 -12.58
C ASP A 40 -4.67 0.23 -13.47
N PRO A 41 -5.08 0.66 -14.68
CA PRO A 41 -4.18 1.36 -15.59
C PRO A 41 -3.56 2.65 -15.02
N LEU A 42 -4.28 3.36 -14.14
CA LEU A 42 -3.79 4.56 -13.47
C LEU A 42 -2.71 4.20 -12.44
N LEU A 43 -2.94 3.13 -11.67
CA LEU A 43 -1.95 2.63 -10.71
C LEU A 43 -0.67 2.20 -11.44
N ARG A 44 -0.80 1.49 -12.57
CA ARG A 44 0.31 1.10 -13.44
C ARG A 44 1.05 2.33 -14.00
N ALA A 45 0.33 3.36 -14.40
CA ALA A 45 0.95 4.60 -14.89
C ALA A 45 1.76 5.30 -13.78
N TRP A 46 1.25 5.35 -12.55
CA TRP A 46 1.99 5.92 -11.42
C TRP A 46 3.22 5.09 -11.03
N GLU A 47 3.11 3.76 -11.05
CA GLU A 47 4.23 2.87 -10.84
C GLU A 47 5.32 3.07 -11.91
N ALA A 48 4.93 3.10 -13.19
CA ALA A 48 5.85 3.33 -14.31
C ALA A 48 6.51 4.73 -14.26
N ALA A 49 5.80 5.74 -13.75
CA ALA A 49 6.34 7.08 -13.52
C ALA A 49 7.25 7.18 -12.28
N GLY A 50 7.38 6.11 -11.49
CA GLY A 50 8.14 6.11 -10.24
C GLY A 50 7.48 6.91 -9.11
N GLU A 51 6.20 7.24 -9.26
CA GLU A 51 5.42 8.01 -8.30
C GLU A 51 4.88 7.15 -7.16
N VAL A 52 4.77 5.84 -7.38
CA VAL A 52 4.37 4.87 -6.37
C VAL A 52 5.29 3.66 -6.48
N VAL A 53 5.65 3.09 -5.33
CA VAL A 53 6.35 1.80 -5.26
C VAL A 53 5.41 0.79 -4.62
N ILE A 54 5.20 -0.35 -5.30
CA ILE A 54 4.37 -1.44 -4.82
C ILE A 54 5.27 -2.63 -4.54
N ALA A 55 5.38 -3.00 -3.27
CA ALA A 55 6.05 -4.22 -2.84
C ALA A 55 5.00 -5.25 -2.42
N ASP A 56 5.27 -6.53 -2.65
CA ASP A 56 4.50 -7.56 -1.96
C ASP A 56 4.75 -7.41 -0.47
N ALA A 57 3.66 -7.29 0.31
CA ALA A 57 3.78 -7.04 1.73
C ALA A 57 4.62 -8.17 2.36
N PRO A 58 5.63 -7.85 3.20
CA PRO A 58 6.41 -8.89 3.86
C PRO A 58 5.44 -9.77 4.64
N ALA A 59 5.50 -11.09 4.40
CA ALA A 59 4.68 -12.06 5.11
C ALA A 59 4.67 -11.74 6.60
N PRO A 60 3.50 -11.74 7.28
CA PRO A 60 3.42 -11.32 8.67
C PRO A 60 4.41 -12.15 9.48
N ARG A 61 5.47 -11.49 9.99
CA ARG A 61 6.40 -12.13 10.92
C ARG A 61 5.55 -12.55 12.11
N ARG A 62 5.28 -13.85 12.24
CA ARG A 62 4.71 -14.43 13.46
C ARG A 62 5.56 -13.88 14.62
N ARG A 63 4.98 -12.98 15.42
CA ARG A 63 5.59 -12.60 16.69
C ARG A 63 5.83 -13.91 17.45
N PRO A 64 7.05 -14.23 17.91
CA PRO A 64 7.21 -15.37 18.80
C PRO A 64 6.31 -15.10 20.01
N ARG A 65 5.42 -16.05 20.32
CA ARG A 65 4.65 -16.02 21.56
C ARG A 65 5.68 -15.95 22.69
N MET A 66 5.76 -14.80 23.35
CA MET A 66 6.51 -14.70 24.60
C MET A 66 5.83 -15.68 25.55
N ARG A 67 6.51 -16.78 25.84
CA ARG A 67 6.12 -17.69 26.92
C ARG A 67 6.30 -16.87 28.20
N GLU A 68 5.19 -16.49 28.83
CA GLU A 68 5.22 -16.13 30.24
C GLU A 68 5.80 -17.33 31.01
N VAL A 69 6.83 -17.05 31.80
CA VAL A 69 7.42 -17.93 32.80
C VAL A 69 7.24 -17.24 34.14
#